data_AF-A0A6M7WEC1-F1
#
_entry.id   AF-A0A6M7WEC1-F1
#
_cell.length_a   1.000
_cell.length_b   1.000
_cell.length_c   1.000
_cell.angle_alpha   90.00
_cell.angle_beta   90.00
_cell.angle_gamma   90.00
#
_symmetry.space_group_name_H-M   'P 1'
#
loop_
_entity.id
_entity.type
_entity.pdbx_description
1 polymer ?
#
loop_
_entity_poly.entity_id
_entity_poly.type
_entity_poly.pdbx_seq_one_letter_code
_entity_poly.pdbx_strand_id
1 'polypeptide(L)' 'MQSSPIPPDGNALHRFVVGRDGEGHWIARDEEGQTGGVFADRNSAVRFATMESGHRAGAIRFAPASVRLSLFN' A
#
# COMPACT_ATOMS: atom_id res chain seq x y z
N MET A 1 -21.72 32.54 -10.46
CA MET A 1 -22.07 31.14 -10.17
C MET A 1 -20.80 30.30 -10.22
N GLN A 2 -19.92 30.45 -9.23
CA GLN A 2 -18.68 29.67 -9.14
C GLN A 2 -18.96 28.47 -8.23
N SER A 3 -19.55 27.42 -8.80
CA SER A 3 -19.75 26.14 -8.11
C SER A 3 -18.43 25.39 -8.09
N SER A 4 -17.54 25.78 -7.19
CA SER A 4 -16.44 24.93 -6.76
C SER A 4 -16.56 24.67 -5.26
N PRO A 5 -16.98 23.46 -4.88
CA PRO A 5 -16.64 22.93 -3.57
C PRO A 5 -15.99 21.55 -3.72
N ILE A 6 -14.70 21.51 -4.08
CA ILE A 6 -13.83 20.39 -3.72
C ILE A 6 -12.40 20.92 -3.49
N PRO A 7 -12.04 21.36 -2.27
CA PRO A 7 -10.66 21.37 -1.82
C PRO A 7 -10.24 19.94 -1.43
N PRO A 8 -8.93 19.65 -1.50
CA PRO A 8 -8.37 18.45 -2.12
C PRO A 8 -8.40 17.25 -1.17
N ASP A 9 -8.76 16.09 -1.70
CA ASP A 9 -8.09 14.82 -1.38
C ASP A 9 -7.68 14.60 0.09
N GLY A 10 -8.58 14.83 1.05
CA GLY A 10 -8.27 14.90 2.49
C GLY A 10 -7.86 13.59 3.16
N ASN A 11 -7.58 12.53 2.39
CA ASN A 11 -6.98 11.31 2.90
C ASN A 11 -5.98 10.67 1.91
N ALA A 12 -5.35 11.51 1.08
CA ALA A 12 -4.37 11.12 0.05
C ALA A 12 -3.03 10.57 0.57
N LEU A 13 -3.00 9.96 1.75
CA LEU A 13 -1.79 9.44 2.38
C LEU A 13 -1.87 7.96 2.72
N HIS A 14 -2.71 7.17 2.04
CA HIS A 14 -2.62 5.72 2.14
C HIS A 14 -1.41 5.23 1.33
N ARG A 15 -0.23 5.36 1.92
CA ARG A 15 1.02 4.82 1.41
C ARG A 15 1.06 3.35 1.75
N PHE A 16 0.70 2.50 0.79
CA PHE A 16 0.86 1.07 0.95
C PHE A 16 2.31 0.68 0.74
N VAL A 17 2.90 0.00 1.71
CA VAL A 17 4.22 -0.62 1.62
C VAL A 17 4.05 -2.06 1.19
N VAL A 18 4.63 -2.40 0.04
CA VAL A 18 4.70 -3.76 -0.49
C VAL A 18 6.13 -4.25 -0.40
N GLY A 19 6.36 -5.33 0.32
CA GLY A 19 7.68 -5.89 0.55
C GLY A 19 7.65 -7.41 0.55
N ARG A 20 8.83 -8.02 0.69
CA ARG A 20 8.95 -9.46 0.85
C ARG A 20 9.39 -9.77 2.28
N ASP A 21 8.77 -10.77 2.89
CA ASP A 21 9.32 -11.38 4.07
C ASP A 21 10.49 -12.30 3.68
N GLY A 22 11.43 -12.54 4.59
CA GLY A 22 12.59 -13.42 4.39
C GLY A 22 12.21 -14.88 4.20
N GLU A 23 10.96 -15.25 4.45
CA GLU A 23 10.39 -16.57 4.14
C GLU A 23 9.91 -16.68 2.67
N GLY A 24 9.98 -15.58 1.92
CA GLY A 24 9.61 -15.53 0.52
C GLY A 24 8.19 -15.05 0.23
N HIS A 25 7.39 -14.78 1.26
CA HIS A 25 6.03 -14.23 1.15
C HIS A 25 6.05 -12.74 0.83
N TRP A 26 5.03 -12.24 0.12
CA TRP A 26 4.83 -10.82 -0.13
C TRP A 26 3.89 -10.22 0.90
N ILE A 27 4.27 -9.12 1.53
CA ILE A 27 3.46 -8.41 2.49
C ILE A 27 3.04 -7.09 1.86
N ALA A 28 1.75 -6.78 1.88
CA ALA A 28 1.24 -5.44 1.59
C ALA A 28 0.57 -4.91 2.84
N ARG A 29 1.02 -3.76 3.34
CA ARG A 29 0.38 -3.07 4.47
C ARG A 29 0.42 -1.57 4.26
N ASP A 30 -0.53 -0.85 4.81
CA ASP A 30 -0.43 0.59 4.89
C ASP A 30 0.68 1.03 5.89
N GLU A 31 1.11 2.30 5.84
CA GLU A 31 2.10 2.85 6.77
C GLU A 31 1.59 2.87 8.22
N GLU A 32 0.28 3.04 8.44
CA GLU A 32 -0.32 2.91 9.79
C GLU A 32 -0.46 1.43 10.23
N GLY A 33 -0.33 0.48 9.30
CA GLY A 33 -0.53 -0.95 9.60
C GLY A 33 -1.97 -1.32 9.95
N GLN A 34 -2.93 -0.44 9.63
CA GLN A 34 -4.36 -0.69 9.88
C GLN A 34 -4.96 -1.66 8.85
N THR A 35 -4.43 -1.62 7.64
CA THR A 35 -4.88 -2.46 6.53
C THR A 35 -3.68 -3.15 5.91
N GLY A 36 -3.74 -4.48 5.78
CA GLY A 36 -2.68 -5.25 5.14
C GLY A 36 -3.00 -6.72 5.00
N GLY A 37 -2.13 -7.43 4.30
CA GLY A 37 -2.22 -8.86 4.06
C GLY A 37 -0.90 -9.49 3.65
N VAL A 38 -0.84 -10.81 3.81
CA VAL A 38 0.22 -11.66 3.29
C VAL A 38 -0.25 -12.29 1.99
N PHE A 39 0.62 -12.30 0.99
CA PHE A 39 0.39 -12.76 -0.36
C PHE A 39 1.50 -13.72 -0.78
N ALA A 40 1.17 -14.71 -1.59
CA ALA A 40 2.17 -15.59 -2.19
C ALA A 40 3.01 -14.86 -3.26
N ASP A 41 2.41 -13.89 -3.96
CA ASP A 41 2.99 -13.24 -5.13
C ASP A 41 2.99 -11.70 -5.04
N ARG A 42 3.99 -11.11 -5.71
CA ARG A 42 4.11 -9.65 -5.86
C ARG A 42 2.87 -9.05 -6.51
N ASN A 43 2.33 -9.70 -7.54
CA ASN A 43 1.19 -9.18 -8.28
C ASN A 43 -0.04 -9.05 -7.37
N SER A 44 -0.32 -10.08 -6.57
CA SER A 44 -1.44 -10.08 -5.61
C SER A 44 -1.28 -8.97 -4.56
N ALA A 45 -0.07 -8.79 -4.01
CA ALA A 45 0.23 -7.73 -3.06
C ALA A 45 0.06 -6.33 -3.67
N VAL A 46 0.54 -6.12 -4.89
CA VAL A 46 0.39 -4.84 -5.61
C VAL A 46 -1.06 -4.58 -5.97
N ARG A 47 -1.81 -5.59 -6.42
CA ARG A 47 -3.22 -5.47 -6.78
C ARG A 47 -4.05 -5.06 -5.58
N PHE A 48 -3.83 -5.69 -4.43
CA PHE A 48 -4.46 -5.32 -3.17
C PHE A 48 -4.17 -3.86 -2.80
N ALA A 49 -2.89 -3.48 -2.76
CA ALA A 49 -2.48 -2.11 -2.45
C ALA A 49 -3.05 -1.09 -3.46
N THR A 50 -3.18 -1.47 -4.74
CA THR A 50 -3.74 -0.61 -5.79
C THR A 50 -5.23 -0.40 -5.59
N MET A 51 -5.98 -1.47 -5.32
CA MET A 51 -7.42 -1.42 -5.06
C MET A 51 -7.74 -0.59 -3.81
N GLU A 52 -7.05 -0.86 -2.70
CA GLU A 52 -7.26 -0.17 -1.43
C GLU A 52 -6.82 1.30 -1.47
N SER A 53 -5.81 1.62 -2.28
CA SER A 53 -5.38 3.00 -2.50
C SER A 53 -6.27 3.79 -3.49
N GLY A 54 -7.31 3.17 -4.04
CA GLY A 54 -8.21 3.80 -5.00
C GLY A 54 -7.55 4.07 -6.36
N HIS A 55 -6.67 3.17 -6.80
CA HIS A 55 -5.96 3.23 -8.09
C HIS A 55 -5.08 4.47 -8.29
N ARG A 56 -4.60 5.10 -7.21
CA ARG A 56 -3.71 6.26 -7.29
C ARG A 56 -2.28 5.84 -7.67
N ALA A 57 -1.77 6.41 -8.75
CA ALA A 57 -0.38 6.25 -9.14
C ALA A 57 0.55 6.85 -8.06
N GLY A 58 1.53 6.08 -7.58
CA GLY A 58 2.52 6.54 -6.59
C GLY A 58 2.13 6.34 -5.12
N ALA A 59 0.96 5.76 -4.84
CA ALA A 59 0.56 5.46 -3.47
C ALA A 59 1.08 4.11 -2.96
N ILE A 60 1.78 3.35 -3.79
CA ILE A 60 2.45 2.09 -3.43
C ILE A 60 3.94 2.32 -3.36
N ARG A 61 4.53 2.08 -2.18
CA ARG A 61 5.97 2.04 -1.95
C ARG A 61 6.43 0.60 -1.93
N PHE A 62 7.48 0.28 -2.67
CA PHE A 62 8.12 -1.03 -2.55
C PHE A 62 9.23 -0.97 -1.51
N ALA A 63 9.19 -1.87 -0.53
CA ALA A 63 10.32 -2.08 0.36
C ALA A 63 11.49 -2.67 -0.45
N PRO A 64 12.74 -2.22 -0.21
CA PRO A 64 13.90 -2.81 -0.84
C PRO A 64 14.03 -4.29 -0.44
N ALA A 65 14.54 -5.13 -1.33
CA ALA A 65 14.69 -6.57 -1.08
C ALA A 65 15.58 -6.91 0.13
N SER A 66 16.39 -5.94 0.58
CA SER A 66 17.23 -6.06 1.76
C SER A 66 16.49 -5.85 3.08
N VAL A 67 15.24 -5.35 3.03
CA VAL A 67 14.39 -5.11 4.20
C VAL A 67 13.31 -6.18 4.27
N ARG A 68 13.33 -6.95 5.36
CA ARG A 68 12.30 -7.94 5.67
C ARG A 68 11.06 -7.21 6.16
N LEU A 69 9.96 -7.32 5.40
CA LEU A 69 8.70 -6.68 5.78
C LEU A 69 7.87 -7.65 6.60
N SER A 70 7.43 -7.23 7.79
CA SER A 70 6.53 -7.98 8.66
C SER A 70 5.15 -7.35 8.66
N LEU A 71 4.09 -8.17 8.60
CA LEU A 71 2.71 -7.69 8.64
C LEU A 71 2.36 -7.13 10.02
N PHE A 72 2.87 -7.74 11.09
CA PHE A 72 2.76 -7.28 12.46
C PHE A 72 4.14 -6.86 12.98
N ASN A 73 4.19 -5.80 13.80
CA ASN A 73 5.41 -5.36 14.49
C ASN A 73 5.76 -6.36 15.60
#